data_AF-A0A7Y9I193-F1
#
_entry.id   AF-A0A7Y9I193-F1
#
_cell.length_a   1.000
_cell.length_b   1.000
_cell.length_c   1.000
_cell.angle_alpha   90.00
_cell.angle_beta   90.00
_cell.angle_gamma   90.00
#
_symmetry.space_group_name_H-M   'P 1'
#
loop_
_entity.id
_entity.type
_entity.pdbx_description
1 polymer ?
#
loop_
_entity_poly.entity_id
_entity_poly.type
_entity_poly.pdbx_seq_one_letter_code
_entity_poly.pdbx_strand_id
1 'polypeptide(L)'
;MSNKIIIHLSDPHVSIHLDGDGKPLAEIKSWLTTLHDESQNKNFIDEFIRYINERFPDNEKFIVITGDLADQSLQQEYVFLKKILDRILEGLKVEIDHVMILPGDHDVNRAKLALAYEKSDKSKFAYELSEDKFFFFSEFYRDFLKRDFQYDKVICDKLVFEQEKLIMIGLNSNGRIGTMGGLGYIDNDQLNEELKALNAGLVDYSKVALFHHNLSGQYESNPDGQWDHQNKIEILRTLENHQFKVVFFGNEHTSGSNSSNQLAQISVGSFAKKGSLAGFKTYTIVSKDESLSFEHRRYSLVSDNARTGFPFGSWSEIELNKQNENIPIIIIRNPAPKEEIKAQNLTADKQADEKTVEADALPNEVSAAVLKTQSPQFDFNNNDYHKKLFEIVRKLELFKSGHFHWSDSSKAHNWIDVPMLLSNREHVFLAQKAILNIIEQNNIEFDFVVALGIEGNIIASYTALRTNKPYSYLPYSYRYQDHEEYEKNISLKNEGRYKKILVITDVVNNGKTVDRLLQSETEFFSGDYVNKISVVCLFYTGEKDSGLMDLNPNERIQHYFVSHMKVERCPYGKDFRDSCMIYREKLACVHEFYDANI
;
A
#
# COMPACT_ATOMS: atom_id res chain seq x y z
N MET A 1 -3.22 16.14 23.91
CA MET A 1 -3.37 15.98 22.45
C MET A 1 -2.63 17.13 21.79
N SER A 2 -1.92 16.88 20.70
CA SER A 2 -1.24 17.96 19.98
C SER A 2 -2.28 18.94 19.45
N ASN A 3 -2.01 20.24 19.56
CA ASN A 3 -2.89 21.31 19.12
C ASN A 3 -2.42 21.90 17.79
N LYS A 4 -1.75 21.09 16.97
CA LYS A 4 -1.13 21.50 15.71
C LYS A 4 -1.99 21.11 14.52
N ILE A 5 -2.10 22.02 13.56
CA ILE A 5 -2.69 21.73 12.25
C ILE A 5 -1.70 22.04 11.14
N ILE A 6 -1.71 21.20 10.12
CA ILE A 6 -1.00 21.43 8.87
C ILE A 6 -2.03 21.82 7.82
N ILE A 7 -1.85 22.98 7.20
CA ILE A 7 -2.64 23.49 6.09
C ILE A 7 -1.86 23.19 4.81
N HIS A 8 -2.44 22.38 3.93
CA HIS A 8 -1.82 21.95 2.69
C HIS A 8 -2.49 22.64 1.51
N LEU A 9 -1.69 23.47 0.84
CA LEU A 9 -2.04 24.17 -0.39
C LEU A 9 -1.23 23.57 -1.55
N SER A 10 -1.73 23.71 -2.76
CA SER A 10 -0.96 23.49 -3.98
C SER A 10 -1.55 24.32 -5.10
N ASP A 11 -0.78 24.53 -6.16
CA ASP A 11 -1.26 25.14 -7.39
C ASP A 11 -1.94 26.51 -7.18
N PRO A 12 -1.32 27.49 -6.46
CA PRO A 12 -1.80 28.87 -6.48
C PRO A 12 -1.88 29.47 -7.90
N HIS A 13 -0.98 29.06 -8.81
CA HIS A 13 -0.90 29.56 -10.18
C HIS A 13 -0.99 31.09 -10.27
N VAL A 14 -0.22 31.82 -9.46
CA VAL A 14 -0.25 33.29 -9.49
C VAL A 14 0.06 33.74 -10.92
N SER A 15 -0.94 34.35 -11.55
CA SER A 15 -0.93 34.61 -13.00
C SER A 15 -0.66 36.08 -13.29
N ILE A 16 0.11 36.35 -14.33
CA ILE A 16 0.24 37.72 -14.85
C ILE A 16 -1.11 38.28 -15.29
N HIS A 17 -1.40 39.54 -14.97
CA HIS A 17 -2.64 40.20 -15.40
C HIS A 17 -2.48 40.95 -16.72
N LEU A 18 -1.28 41.49 -16.96
CA LEU A 18 -0.96 42.28 -18.14
C LEU A 18 0.03 41.53 -19.04
N ASP A 19 -0.12 41.66 -20.34
CA ASP A 19 0.85 41.18 -21.34
C ASP A 19 2.10 42.09 -21.41
N GLY A 20 3.02 41.76 -22.31
CA GLY A 20 4.25 42.53 -22.53
C GLY A 20 4.03 43.97 -23.04
N ASP A 21 2.85 44.28 -23.58
CA ASP A 21 2.44 45.61 -24.01
C ASP A 21 1.72 46.39 -22.89
N GLY A 22 1.52 45.78 -21.72
CA GLY A 22 0.75 46.36 -20.62
C GLY A 22 -0.77 46.29 -20.81
N LYS A 23 -1.27 45.45 -21.72
CA LYS A 23 -2.71 45.22 -21.91
C LYS A 23 -3.21 44.05 -21.06
N PRO A 24 -4.46 44.09 -20.56
CA PRO A 24 -5.04 42.95 -19.86
C PRO A 24 -5.05 41.68 -20.71
N LEU A 25 -4.65 40.56 -20.12
CA LEU A 25 -4.78 39.26 -20.78
C LEU A 25 -6.26 38.90 -20.97
N ALA A 26 -6.57 38.30 -22.12
CA ALA A 26 -7.93 37.87 -22.46
C ALA A 26 -8.46 36.78 -21.52
N GLU A 27 -7.58 35.93 -21.01
CA GLU A 27 -7.92 34.86 -20.06
C GLU A 27 -6.95 34.89 -18.88
N ILE A 28 -7.50 34.97 -17.68
CA ILE A 28 -6.75 34.89 -16.42
C ILE A 28 -7.07 33.54 -15.80
N LYS A 29 -6.06 32.69 -15.64
CA LYS A 29 -6.22 31.29 -15.20
C LYS A 29 -6.32 31.10 -13.69
N SER A 30 -6.10 32.13 -12.88
CA SER A 30 -6.16 32.06 -11.42
C SER A 30 -7.01 33.17 -10.81
N TRP A 31 -7.50 32.93 -9.60
CA TRP A 31 -8.07 33.96 -8.72
C TRP A 31 -7.00 34.86 -8.10
N LEU A 32 -5.72 34.50 -8.22
CA LEU A 32 -4.58 35.25 -7.74
C LEU A 32 -3.80 35.81 -8.94
N THR A 33 -3.77 37.14 -9.07
CA THR A 33 -3.20 37.83 -10.24
C THR A 33 -2.18 38.89 -9.86
N THR A 34 -1.27 39.27 -10.77
CA THR A 34 -0.33 40.37 -10.52
C THR A 34 -0.96 41.77 -10.53
N LEU A 35 -2.29 41.88 -10.68
CA LEU A 35 -2.97 43.17 -10.65
C LEU A 35 -2.93 43.76 -9.23
N HIS A 36 -2.22 44.87 -9.10
CA HIS A 36 -1.79 45.44 -7.84
C HIS A 36 -2.91 46.03 -6.96
N ASP A 37 -4.10 46.25 -7.54
CA ASP A 37 -5.20 47.02 -6.94
C ASP A 37 -6.52 46.21 -6.85
N GLU A 38 -6.44 44.89 -7.00
CA GLU A 38 -7.64 44.07 -7.04
C GLU A 38 -8.13 43.73 -5.62
N SER A 39 -9.24 44.36 -5.24
CA SER A 39 -10.04 43.96 -4.07
C SER A 39 -10.32 42.45 -4.10
N GLN A 40 -10.39 41.84 -5.28
CA GLN A 40 -10.62 40.40 -5.45
C GLN A 40 -9.51 39.52 -4.88
N ASN A 41 -8.23 39.75 -5.22
CA ASN A 41 -7.10 39.01 -4.65
C ASN A 41 -7.13 39.09 -3.12
N LYS A 42 -7.31 40.31 -2.60
CA LYS A 42 -7.37 40.56 -1.17
C LYS A 42 -8.56 39.85 -0.52
N ASN A 43 -9.75 39.96 -1.11
CA ASN A 43 -10.97 39.34 -0.60
C ASN A 43 -10.87 37.81 -0.58
N PHE A 44 -10.28 37.22 -1.62
CA PHE A 44 -10.05 35.77 -1.70
C PHE A 44 -9.19 35.29 -0.52
N ILE A 45 -8.08 35.99 -0.28
CA ILE A 45 -7.15 35.68 0.81
C ILE A 45 -7.74 35.98 2.19
N ASP A 46 -8.45 37.09 2.34
CA ASP A 46 -9.10 37.47 3.60
C ASP A 46 -10.22 36.50 3.98
N GLU A 47 -10.97 36.00 3.00
CA GLU A 47 -12.00 34.98 3.22
C GLU A 47 -11.37 33.65 3.65
N PHE A 48 -10.27 33.24 3.01
CA PHE A 48 -9.47 32.08 3.43
C PHE A 48 -8.95 32.22 4.87
N ILE A 49 -8.32 33.35 5.19
CA ILE A 49 -7.78 33.63 6.53
C ILE A 49 -8.89 33.57 7.58
N ARG A 50 -10.01 34.26 7.31
CA ARG A 50 -11.18 34.27 8.19
C ARG A 50 -11.69 32.85 8.44
N TYR A 51 -11.87 32.08 7.38
CA TYR A 51 -12.39 30.71 7.46
C TYR A 51 -11.49 29.80 8.31
N ILE A 52 -10.17 29.82 8.09
CA ILE A 52 -9.22 29.03 8.88
C ILE A 52 -9.23 29.46 10.35
N ASN A 53 -9.24 30.76 10.64
CA ASN A 53 -9.25 31.26 12.02
C ASN A 53 -10.55 30.92 12.76
N GLU A 54 -11.70 30.91 12.07
CA GLU A 54 -12.96 30.45 12.64
C GLU A 54 -12.95 28.95 12.93
N ARG A 55 -12.37 28.15 12.03
CA ARG A 55 -12.37 26.68 12.13
C ARG A 55 -11.36 26.14 13.14
N PHE A 56 -10.22 26.83 13.27
CA PHE A 56 -9.06 26.42 14.05
C PHE A 56 -8.48 27.59 14.86
N PRO A 57 -9.27 28.21 15.78
CA PRO A 57 -8.89 29.44 16.46
C PRO A 57 -7.66 29.26 17.36
N ASP A 58 -7.61 28.13 18.09
CA ASP A 58 -6.60 27.89 19.11
C ASP A 58 -5.42 27.04 18.62
N ASN A 59 -5.47 26.53 17.39
CA ASN A 59 -4.43 25.66 16.86
C ASN A 59 -3.18 26.43 16.46
N GLU A 60 -2.02 25.83 16.74
CA GLU A 60 -0.75 26.19 16.12
C GLU A 60 -0.76 25.72 14.66
N LYS A 61 -0.44 26.63 13.73
CA LYS A 61 -0.66 26.43 12.30
C LYS A 61 0.67 26.28 11.58
N PHE A 62 0.73 25.29 10.70
CA PHE A 62 1.82 25.03 9.78
C PHE A 62 1.29 25.09 8.36
N ILE A 63 2.08 25.59 7.41
CA ILE A 63 1.68 25.68 6.01
C ILE A 63 2.65 24.87 5.17
N VAL A 64 2.11 24.00 4.32
CA VAL A 64 2.87 23.30 3.29
C VAL A 64 2.28 23.63 1.92
N ILE A 65 3.13 24.01 0.97
CA ILE A 65 2.73 24.32 -0.41
C ILE A 65 3.49 23.42 -1.37
N THR A 66 2.76 22.53 -2.08
CA THR A 66 3.37 21.45 -2.89
C THR A 66 3.52 21.81 -4.37
N GLY A 67 3.87 23.06 -4.70
CA GLY A 67 4.26 23.47 -6.05
C GLY A 67 3.24 24.30 -6.82
N ASP A 68 3.62 24.64 -8.04
CA ASP A 68 2.88 25.46 -9.00
C ASP A 68 2.44 26.81 -8.43
N LEU A 69 3.42 27.49 -7.84
CA LEU A 69 3.19 28.77 -7.18
C LEU A 69 2.91 29.88 -8.21
N ALA A 70 3.65 29.87 -9.30
CA ALA A 70 3.55 30.81 -10.43
C ALA A 70 3.00 30.08 -11.67
N ASP A 71 2.32 30.80 -12.60
CA ASP A 71 1.84 30.18 -13.86
C ASP A 71 2.99 30.00 -14.88
N GLN A 72 3.98 30.90 -14.89
CA GLN A 72 5.05 30.90 -15.90
C GLN A 72 6.46 31.07 -15.31
N SER A 73 6.58 31.01 -13.98
CA SER A 73 7.83 31.26 -13.24
C SER A 73 8.44 32.64 -13.58
N LEU A 74 7.62 33.69 -13.65
CA LEU A 74 8.08 35.06 -13.89
C LEU A 74 8.33 35.81 -12.57
N GLN A 75 9.34 36.68 -12.56
CA GLN A 75 9.70 37.46 -11.36
C GLN A 75 8.51 38.19 -10.72
N GLN A 76 7.65 38.80 -11.54
CA GLN A 76 6.47 39.54 -11.07
C GLN A 76 5.42 38.65 -10.38
N GLU A 77 5.27 37.39 -10.81
CA GLU A 77 4.37 36.43 -10.19
C GLU A 77 4.85 36.13 -8.77
N TYR A 78 6.15 35.90 -8.59
CA TYR A 78 6.75 35.66 -7.29
C TYR A 78 6.74 36.89 -6.36
N VAL A 79 6.96 38.10 -6.89
CA VAL A 79 6.82 39.34 -6.11
C VAL A 79 5.40 39.49 -5.57
N PHE A 80 4.39 39.10 -6.35
CA PHE A 80 3.00 39.14 -5.92
C PHE A 80 2.64 38.00 -4.97
N LEU A 81 3.11 36.78 -5.25
CA LEU A 81 2.98 35.62 -4.37
C LEU A 81 3.52 35.91 -2.98
N LYS A 82 4.68 36.55 -2.88
CA LYS A 82 5.26 36.95 -1.59
C LYS A 82 4.28 37.80 -0.77
N LYS A 83 3.64 38.80 -1.40
CA LYS A 83 2.65 39.66 -0.71
C LYS A 83 1.43 38.88 -0.25
N ILE A 84 0.97 37.92 -1.06
CA ILE A 84 -0.13 37.02 -0.70
C ILE A 84 0.26 36.18 0.52
N LEU A 85 1.43 35.54 0.48
CA LEU A 85 1.88 34.66 1.56
C LEU A 85 2.18 35.45 2.84
N ASP A 86 2.83 36.61 2.75
CA ASP A 86 3.03 37.52 3.90
C ASP A 86 1.70 37.84 4.59
N ARG A 87 0.65 38.12 3.80
CA ARG A 87 -0.70 38.38 4.32
C ARG A 87 -1.33 37.13 4.96
N ILE A 88 -1.16 35.96 4.37
CA ILE A 88 -1.62 34.69 4.95
C ILE A 88 -0.91 34.44 6.29
N LEU A 89 0.41 34.56 6.35
CA LEU A 89 1.18 34.34 7.58
C LEU A 89 0.78 35.31 8.68
N GLU A 90 0.64 36.61 8.37
CA GLU A 90 0.19 37.62 9.32
C GLU A 90 -1.23 37.33 9.82
N GLY A 91 -2.17 37.04 8.91
CA GLY A 91 -3.56 36.80 9.25
C GLY A 91 -3.79 35.50 10.03
N LEU A 92 -3.00 34.47 9.76
CA LEU A 92 -3.06 33.17 10.44
C LEU A 92 -2.13 33.06 11.65
N LYS A 93 -1.25 34.06 11.85
CA LYS A 93 -0.19 34.06 12.87
C LYS A 93 0.72 32.82 12.77
N VAL A 94 1.18 32.55 11.55
CA VAL A 94 2.10 31.44 11.24
C VAL A 94 3.51 31.99 11.21
N GLU A 95 4.41 31.38 11.98
CA GLU A 95 5.84 31.69 11.96
C GLU A 95 6.49 31.17 10.67
N ILE A 96 7.51 31.87 10.19
CA ILE A 96 8.13 31.54 8.89
C ILE A 96 8.80 30.16 8.87
N ASP A 97 9.27 29.68 10.02
CA ASP A 97 9.86 28.35 10.21
C ASP A 97 8.82 27.22 10.22
N HIS A 98 7.52 27.54 10.30
CA HIS A 98 6.40 26.62 10.18
C HIS A 98 5.90 26.49 8.73
N VAL A 99 6.66 27.00 7.76
CA VAL A 99 6.31 27.02 6.34
C VAL A 99 7.26 26.15 5.52
N MET A 100 6.69 25.24 4.74
CA MET A 100 7.40 24.46 3.71
C MET A 100 6.85 24.81 2.33
N ILE A 101 7.76 25.06 1.38
CA ILE A 101 7.39 25.34 -0.01
C ILE A 101 8.22 24.45 -0.93
N LEU A 102 7.56 23.75 -1.84
CA LEU A 102 8.18 22.91 -2.86
C LEU A 102 7.93 23.53 -4.25
N PRO A 103 8.83 23.33 -5.23
CA PRO A 103 8.56 23.74 -6.60
C PRO A 103 7.63 22.75 -7.32
N GLY A 104 6.75 23.28 -8.17
CA GLY A 104 6.05 22.51 -9.21
C GLY A 104 6.70 22.66 -10.58
N ASP A 105 6.06 22.08 -11.62
CA ASP A 105 6.62 22.11 -12.97
C ASP A 105 6.41 23.48 -13.63
N HIS A 106 5.38 24.25 -13.20
CA HIS A 106 5.20 25.64 -13.59
C HIS A 106 6.16 26.60 -12.88
N ASP A 107 6.81 26.18 -11.80
CA ASP A 107 7.88 26.96 -11.14
C ASP A 107 9.22 26.89 -11.88
N VAL A 108 9.31 26.06 -12.92
CA VAL A 108 10.45 26.03 -13.84
C VAL A 108 10.36 27.18 -14.86
N ASN A 109 11.39 28.04 -14.89
CA ASN A 109 11.46 29.09 -15.90
C ASN A 109 11.96 28.53 -17.25
N ARG A 110 11.01 28.06 -18.07
CA ARG A 110 11.28 27.42 -19.37
C ARG A 110 11.98 28.36 -20.36
N ALA A 111 11.68 29.66 -20.34
CA ALA A 111 12.28 30.64 -21.25
C ALA A 111 13.76 30.90 -20.94
N LYS A 112 14.08 31.12 -19.67
CA LYS A 112 15.47 31.28 -19.20
C LYS A 112 16.26 30.01 -19.41
N LEU A 113 15.65 28.86 -19.11
CA LEU A 113 16.24 27.55 -19.36
C LEU A 113 16.58 27.33 -20.84
N ALA A 114 15.71 27.76 -21.76
CA ALA A 114 15.97 27.66 -23.19
C ALA A 114 17.18 28.51 -23.63
N LEU A 115 17.25 29.76 -23.16
CA LEU A 115 18.37 30.66 -23.44
C LEU A 115 19.70 30.16 -22.84
N ALA A 116 19.65 29.56 -21.66
CA ALA A 116 20.81 28.95 -21.02
C ALA A 116 21.26 27.69 -21.79
N TYR A 117 20.31 26.83 -22.14
CA TYR A 117 20.58 25.63 -22.91
C TYR A 117 21.20 25.95 -24.27
N GLU A 118 20.73 27.00 -24.96
CA GLU A 118 21.31 27.51 -26.21
C GLU A 118 22.83 27.79 -26.09
N LYS A 119 23.27 28.31 -24.95
CA LYS A 119 24.66 28.68 -24.67
C LYS A 119 25.48 27.56 -24.00
N SER A 120 24.83 26.47 -23.61
CA SER A 120 25.45 25.34 -22.90
C SER A 120 26.08 24.30 -23.84
N ASP A 121 26.82 23.36 -23.24
CA ASP A 121 27.30 22.16 -23.93
C ASP A 121 26.12 21.26 -24.36
N LYS A 122 26.03 20.97 -25.66
CA LYS A 122 24.96 20.16 -26.27
C LYS A 122 25.07 18.66 -25.96
N SER A 123 26.11 18.24 -25.26
CA SER A 123 26.19 16.89 -24.69
C SER A 123 25.27 16.70 -23.49
N LYS A 124 24.86 17.79 -22.83
CA LYS A 124 23.94 17.81 -21.69
C LYS A 124 22.50 17.99 -22.14
N PHE A 125 21.57 17.63 -21.28
CA PHE A 125 20.16 17.93 -21.44
C PHE A 125 19.79 19.24 -20.73
N ALA A 126 18.78 19.95 -21.26
CA ALA A 126 18.34 21.20 -20.68
C ALA A 126 17.90 21.07 -19.21
N TYR A 127 17.30 19.94 -18.82
CA TYR A 127 16.84 19.71 -17.44
C TYR A 127 17.97 19.62 -16.41
N GLU A 128 19.23 19.45 -16.85
CA GLU A 128 20.42 19.40 -15.98
C GLU A 128 20.91 20.80 -15.58
N LEU A 129 20.35 21.87 -16.15
CA LEU A 129 20.69 23.26 -15.83
C LEU A 129 19.81 23.78 -14.69
N SER A 130 19.96 23.19 -13.50
CA SER A 130 19.11 23.43 -12.32
C SER A 130 19.07 24.89 -11.85
N GLU A 131 20.19 25.61 -11.94
CA GLU A 131 20.27 27.03 -11.54
C GLU A 131 19.34 27.91 -12.40
N ASP A 132 19.39 27.76 -13.72
CA ASP A 132 18.55 28.52 -14.64
C ASP A 132 17.08 28.11 -14.56
N LYS A 133 16.84 26.81 -14.38
CA LYS A 133 15.52 26.20 -14.22
C LYS A 133 14.75 26.82 -13.05
N PHE A 134 15.39 26.97 -11.90
CA PHE A 134 14.76 27.49 -10.68
C PHE A 134 15.17 28.92 -10.34
N PHE A 135 15.64 29.71 -11.31
CA PHE A 135 16.26 31.00 -11.02
C PHE A 135 15.35 31.94 -10.19
N PHE A 136 14.16 32.28 -10.69
CA PHE A 136 13.25 33.18 -9.98
C PHE A 136 12.59 32.52 -8.76
N PHE A 137 12.34 31.21 -8.82
CA PHE A 137 11.88 30.43 -7.67
C PHE A 137 12.89 30.51 -6.52
N SER A 138 14.19 30.39 -6.80
CA SER A 138 15.27 30.45 -5.80
C SER A 138 15.43 31.85 -5.22
N GLU A 139 15.29 32.90 -6.04
CA GLU A 139 15.25 34.28 -5.54
C GLU A 139 14.08 34.51 -4.58
N PHE A 140 12.89 34.05 -4.97
CA PHE A 140 11.69 34.09 -4.13
C PHE A 140 11.86 33.29 -2.84
N TYR A 141 12.35 32.06 -2.92
CA TYR A 141 12.52 31.17 -1.77
C TYR A 141 13.47 31.80 -0.74
N ARG A 142 14.58 32.39 -1.20
CA ARG A 142 15.51 33.14 -0.35
C ARG A 142 14.89 34.40 0.25
N ASP A 143 14.15 35.19 -0.53
CA ASP A 143 13.53 36.40 -0.02
C ASP A 143 12.39 36.11 0.96
N PHE A 144 11.58 35.08 0.72
CA PHE A 144 10.44 34.76 1.57
C PHE A 144 10.84 33.93 2.80
N LEU A 145 11.46 32.76 2.62
CA LEU A 145 11.81 31.84 3.71
C LEU A 145 13.13 32.16 4.40
N LYS A 146 13.89 33.16 3.92
CA LYS A 146 15.17 33.60 4.48
C LYS A 146 16.26 32.51 4.51
N ARG A 147 16.21 31.59 3.55
CA ARG A 147 17.20 30.52 3.34
C ARG A 147 17.31 30.16 1.85
N ASP A 148 18.45 29.64 1.43
CA ASP A 148 18.68 29.31 0.03
C ASP A 148 17.97 28.01 -0.39
N PHE A 149 17.35 28.03 -1.58
CA PHE A 149 16.82 26.83 -2.20
C PHE A 149 17.96 25.95 -2.70
N GLN A 150 17.98 24.70 -2.26
CA GLN A 150 19.01 23.72 -2.64
C GLN A 150 18.61 23.02 -3.94
N TYR A 151 18.74 23.71 -5.08
CA TYR A 151 18.29 23.19 -6.39
C TYR A 151 19.04 21.93 -6.86
N ASP A 152 20.24 21.67 -6.33
CA ASP A 152 21.04 20.47 -6.61
C ASP A 152 20.69 19.27 -5.71
N LYS A 153 19.74 19.42 -4.78
CA LYS A 153 19.30 18.36 -3.88
C LYS A 153 17.92 17.83 -4.25
N VAL A 154 17.69 16.57 -3.91
CA VAL A 154 16.35 15.98 -3.99
C VAL A 154 15.50 16.45 -2.82
N ILE A 155 16.01 16.33 -1.59
CA ILE A 155 15.37 16.84 -0.38
C ILE A 155 15.60 18.35 -0.32
N CYS A 156 14.58 19.10 -0.73
CA CYS A 156 14.67 20.55 -0.80
C CYS A 156 14.22 21.25 0.50
N ASP A 157 13.40 20.60 1.32
CA ASP A 157 12.88 21.19 2.56
C ASP A 157 12.44 20.14 3.60
N LYS A 158 12.28 20.55 4.86
CA LYS A 158 11.75 19.71 5.95
C LYS A 158 11.05 20.53 7.03
N LEU A 159 10.04 19.94 7.65
CA LEU A 159 9.42 20.41 8.90
C LEU A 159 9.53 19.30 9.94
N VAL A 160 10.00 19.64 11.14
CA VAL A 160 10.23 18.69 12.22
C VAL A 160 9.31 19.01 13.38
N PHE A 161 8.54 18.00 13.79
CA PHE A 161 7.62 18.05 14.90
C PHE A 161 8.20 17.22 16.05
N GLU A 162 9.06 17.86 16.85
CA GLU A 162 9.88 17.22 17.86
C GLU A 162 9.07 16.44 18.91
N GLN A 163 7.96 17.03 19.38
CA GLN A 163 7.10 16.43 20.40
C GLN A 163 6.38 15.17 19.88
N GLU A 164 6.01 15.15 18.61
CA GLU A 164 5.28 14.06 17.98
C GLU A 164 6.21 12.99 17.39
N LYS A 165 7.51 13.27 17.31
CA LYS A 165 8.50 12.44 16.59
C LYS A 165 8.05 12.21 15.16
N LEU A 166 7.78 13.31 14.46
CA LEU A 166 7.32 13.35 13.08
C LEU A 166 8.20 14.29 12.27
N ILE A 167 8.58 13.87 11.07
CA ILE A 167 9.23 14.71 10.07
C ILE A 167 8.45 14.67 8.76
N MET A 168 8.21 15.85 8.21
CA MET A 168 7.72 16.06 6.86
C MET A 168 8.90 16.43 5.98
N ILE A 169 9.05 15.75 4.83
CA ILE A 169 10.21 15.86 3.95
C ILE A 169 9.71 16.26 2.56
N GLY A 170 10.13 17.44 2.12
CA GLY A 170 9.86 17.99 0.81
C GLY A 170 10.86 17.50 -0.23
N LEU A 171 10.35 16.91 -1.32
CA LEU A 171 11.14 16.37 -2.41
C LEU A 171 10.89 17.16 -3.71
N ASN A 172 11.96 17.45 -4.44
CA ASN A 172 11.88 18.08 -5.75
C ASN A 172 11.60 17.03 -6.84
N SER A 173 10.33 16.88 -7.23
CA SER A 173 9.94 15.94 -8.29
C SER A 173 10.09 16.48 -9.71
N ASN A 174 10.73 17.64 -9.89
CA ASN A 174 10.88 18.24 -11.20
C ASN A 174 12.14 17.78 -11.94
N GLY A 175 12.89 16.77 -11.49
CA GLY A 175 14.26 16.50 -11.93
C GLY A 175 14.49 16.54 -13.45
N ARG A 176 13.56 16.00 -14.24
CA ARG A 176 13.61 15.96 -15.72
C ARG A 176 12.72 16.97 -16.44
N ILE A 177 12.07 17.89 -15.74
CA ILE A 177 11.31 18.98 -16.36
C ILE A 177 12.29 19.91 -17.10
N GLY A 178 12.15 19.96 -18.42
CA GLY A 178 12.97 20.76 -19.32
C GLY A 178 12.21 21.91 -19.97
N THR A 179 12.76 22.44 -21.06
CA THR A 179 12.20 23.59 -21.80
C THR A 179 10.81 23.35 -22.36
N MET A 180 10.48 22.09 -22.68
CA MET A 180 9.18 21.68 -23.23
C MET A 180 8.28 21.02 -22.17
N GLY A 181 8.61 21.15 -20.88
CA GLY A 181 7.99 20.38 -19.80
C GLY A 181 8.66 19.03 -19.61
N GLY A 182 7.93 18.07 -19.04
CA GLY A 182 8.41 16.71 -18.79
C GLY A 182 7.49 15.96 -17.84
N LEU A 183 7.91 14.76 -17.46
CA LEU A 183 7.25 13.98 -16.42
C LEU A 183 7.95 14.21 -15.07
N GLY A 184 7.20 14.01 -14.00
CA GLY A 184 7.70 13.92 -12.64
C GLY A 184 8.84 12.90 -12.56
N TYR A 185 9.96 13.33 -11.96
CA TYR A 185 11.17 12.55 -11.83
C TYR A 185 11.97 12.96 -10.60
N ILE A 186 12.44 11.97 -9.83
CA ILE A 186 13.40 12.16 -8.73
C ILE A 186 14.59 11.22 -8.95
N ASP A 187 15.81 11.73 -8.83
CA ASP A 187 17.00 10.88 -8.81
C ASP A 187 16.96 9.96 -7.56
N ASN A 188 16.83 8.66 -7.78
CA ASN A 188 16.62 7.70 -6.70
C ASN A 188 17.89 7.44 -5.89
N ASP A 189 19.03 7.37 -6.56
CA ASP A 189 20.32 7.12 -5.91
C ASP A 189 20.64 8.28 -4.98
N GLN A 190 20.47 9.51 -5.48
CA GLN A 190 20.63 10.72 -4.68
C GLN A 190 19.61 10.77 -3.53
N LEU A 191 18.32 10.47 -3.78
CA LEU A 191 17.31 10.42 -2.73
C LEU A 191 17.69 9.45 -1.61
N ASN A 192 18.15 8.25 -1.96
CA ASN A 192 18.54 7.21 -1.00
C ASN A 192 19.73 7.66 -0.15
N GLU A 193 20.74 8.30 -0.75
CA GLU A 193 21.89 8.87 -0.04
C GLU A 193 21.47 9.99 0.92
N GLU A 194 20.66 10.93 0.46
CA GLU A 194 20.17 12.05 1.27
C GLU A 194 19.28 11.56 2.43
N LEU A 195 18.41 10.57 2.21
CA LEU A 195 17.59 9.97 3.25
C LEU A 195 18.41 9.18 4.27
N LYS A 196 19.46 8.47 3.85
CA LYS A 196 20.40 7.80 4.78
C LYS A 196 21.11 8.82 5.67
N ALA A 197 21.58 9.92 5.08
CA ALA A 197 22.21 11.01 5.83
C ALA A 197 21.23 11.65 6.83
N LEU A 198 19.98 11.89 6.42
CA LEU A 198 18.93 12.46 7.28
C LEU A 198 18.54 11.52 8.42
N ASN A 199 18.51 10.20 8.16
CA ASN A 199 18.12 9.18 9.14
C ASN A 199 19.06 9.08 10.33
N ALA A 200 20.34 9.42 10.19
CA ALA A 200 21.34 9.29 11.25
C ALA A 200 20.99 10.07 12.53
N GLY A 201 20.11 11.09 12.44
CA GLY A 201 19.61 11.85 13.60
C GLY A 201 18.12 11.71 13.90
N LEU A 202 17.36 10.94 13.12
CA LEU A 202 15.88 10.93 13.13
C LEU A 202 15.29 9.51 13.01
N VAL A 203 16.00 8.50 13.53
CA VAL A 203 15.62 7.08 13.42
C VAL A 203 14.24 6.79 14.00
N ASP A 204 13.87 7.45 15.11
CA ASP A 204 12.60 7.30 15.82
C ASP A 204 11.45 8.15 15.23
N TYR A 205 11.72 8.94 14.19
CA TYR A 205 10.74 9.83 13.60
C TYR A 205 9.91 9.11 12.54
N SER A 206 8.60 9.29 12.64
CA SER A 206 7.68 8.95 11.57
C SER A 206 7.87 9.91 10.39
N LYS A 207 7.77 9.41 9.16
CA LYS A 207 8.10 10.17 7.96
C LYS A 207 6.92 10.33 7.02
N VAL A 208 6.76 11.56 6.53
CA VAL A 208 5.79 11.96 5.51
C VAL A 208 6.56 12.61 4.37
N ALA A 209 6.33 12.17 3.14
CA ALA A 209 6.94 12.76 1.96
C ALA A 209 5.96 13.74 1.31
N LEU A 210 6.49 14.80 0.71
CA LEU A 210 5.74 15.80 -0.02
C LEU A 210 6.45 16.08 -1.34
N PHE A 211 5.72 16.15 -2.44
CA PHE A 211 6.24 16.53 -3.76
C PHE A 211 5.11 17.00 -4.66
N HIS A 212 5.42 17.58 -5.83
CA HIS A 212 4.38 18.18 -6.67
C HIS A 212 3.57 17.16 -7.50
N HIS A 213 4.22 16.43 -8.40
CA HIS A 213 3.59 15.49 -9.34
C HIS A 213 2.79 14.35 -8.67
N ASN A 214 1.67 13.92 -9.27
CA ASN A 214 0.87 12.80 -8.78
C ASN A 214 1.53 11.45 -9.09
N LEU A 215 1.41 10.49 -8.17
CA LEU A 215 1.83 9.10 -8.40
C LEU A 215 0.84 8.27 -9.23
N SER A 216 -0.38 8.77 -9.41
CA SER A 216 -1.43 8.09 -10.16
C SER A 216 -2.25 9.11 -10.91
N GLY A 217 -2.55 8.81 -12.18
CA GLY A 217 -3.44 9.61 -13.01
C GLY A 217 -4.86 9.52 -12.47
N GLN A 218 -5.39 10.63 -11.98
CA GLN A 218 -6.79 10.75 -11.58
C GLN A 218 -7.65 11.25 -12.74
N TYR A 219 -7.04 12.00 -13.65
CA TYR A 219 -7.70 12.56 -14.84
C TYR A 219 -7.04 12.14 -16.16
N GLU A 220 -5.73 11.91 -16.15
CA GLU A 220 -4.99 11.49 -17.34
C GLU A 220 -5.45 10.10 -17.81
N SER A 221 -5.48 9.89 -19.12
CA SER A 221 -5.77 8.58 -19.70
C SER A 221 -4.70 7.53 -19.38
N ASN A 222 -3.52 7.99 -18.95
CA ASN A 222 -2.42 7.17 -18.47
C ASN A 222 -2.56 6.89 -16.96
N PRO A 223 -2.64 5.63 -16.51
CA PRO A 223 -2.68 5.28 -15.09
C PRO A 223 -1.44 5.76 -14.31
N ASP A 224 -0.33 6.04 -14.98
CA ASP A 224 0.88 6.58 -14.35
C ASP A 224 0.82 8.07 -14.06
N GLY A 225 -0.24 8.76 -14.49
CA GLY A 225 -0.36 10.20 -14.37
C GLY A 225 0.76 10.90 -15.13
N GLN A 226 1.23 12.01 -14.56
CA GLN A 226 2.33 12.81 -15.12
C GLN A 226 3.70 12.41 -14.54
N TRP A 227 3.93 11.10 -14.28
CA TRP A 227 5.18 10.57 -13.72
C TRP A 227 5.90 9.62 -14.69
N ASP A 228 7.24 9.62 -14.70
CA ASP A 228 8.04 8.61 -15.39
C ASP A 228 7.82 7.20 -14.78
N HIS A 229 7.20 6.28 -15.53
CA HIS A 229 6.74 4.98 -15.00
C HIS A 229 7.81 4.21 -14.23
N GLN A 230 9.03 4.12 -14.76
CA GLN A 230 10.12 3.37 -14.12
C GLN A 230 10.57 4.06 -12.84
N ASN A 231 10.75 5.39 -12.91
CA ASN A 231 11.15 6.18 -11.77
C ASN A 231 10.11 6.16 -10.64
N LYS A 232 8.82 6.13 -10.98
CA LYS A 232 7.72 5.99 -10.00
C LYS A 232 7.89 4.72 -9.16
N ILE A 233 8.13 3.58 -9.82
CA ILE A 233 8.32 2.29 -9.15
C ILE A 233 9.50 2.36 -8.19
N GLU A 234 10.61 2.95 -8.64
CA GLU A 234 11.82 3.10 -7.84
C GLU A 234 11.60 3.99 -6.63
N ILE A 235 10.93 5.13 -6.79
CA ILE A 235 10.65 6.05 -5.67
C ILE A 235 9.74 5.40 -4.65
N LEU A 236 8.69 4.70 -5.07
CA LEU A 236 7.81 3.98 -4.16
C LEU A 236 8.59 2.96 -3.32
N ARG A 237 9.52 2.21 -3.93
CA ARG A 237 10.42 1.29 -3.21
C ARG A 237 11.33 2.02 -2.23
N THR A 238 11.89 3.16 -2.62
CA THR A 238 12.77 3.96 -1.75
C THR A 238 12.01 4.53 -0.57
N LEU A 239 10.81 5.06 -0.79
CA LEU A 239 9.92 5.52 0.29
C LEU A 239 9.54 4.37 1.23
N GLU A 240 9.23 3.18 0.69
CA GLU A 240 8.94 1.99 1.50
C GLU A 240 10.15 1.55 2.34
N ASN A 241 11.34 1.46 1.73
CA ASN A 241 12.59 1.10 2.41
C ASN A 241 12.94 2.07 3.55
N HIS A 242 12.61 3.35 3.38
CA HIS A 242 12.79 4.37 4.42
C HIS A 242 11.57 4.56 5.34
N GLN A 243 10.60 3.63 5.28
CA GLN A 243 9.43 3.53 6.15
C GLN A 243 8.47 4.73 6.10
N PHE A 244 8.37 5.40 4.96
CA PHE A 244 7.35 6.42 4.75
C PHE A 244 5.95 5.76 4.75
N LYS A 245 4.99 6.43 5.40
CA LYS A 245 3.60 5.96 5.50
C LYS A 245 2.61 6.85 4.78
N VAL A 246 3.03 8.07 4.43
CA VAL A 246 2.18 9.07 3.81
C VAL A 246 2.96 9.86 2.78
N VAL A 247 2.34 10.12 1.63
CA VAL A 247 2.80 11.05 0.60
C VAL A 247 1.71 12.08 0.30
N PHE A 248 2.09 13.36 0.26
CA PHE A 248 1.22 14.47 -0.14
C PHE A 248 1.70 15.06 -1.46
N PHE A 249 0.76 15.34 -2.37
CA PHE A 249 1.07 15.93 -3.67
C PHE A 249 -0.04 16.82 -4.24
N GLY A 250 0.27 17.53 -5.33
CA GLY A 250 -0.55 18.54 -6.00
C GLY A 250 -0.78 18.22 -7.49
N ASN A 251 -0.53 19.19 -8.38
CA ASN A 251 -0.33 19.06 -9.84
C ASN A 251 -1.57 18.81 -10.71
N GLU A 252 -2.34 17.74 -10.49
CA GLU A 252 -3.53 17.46 -11.33
C GLU A 252 -4.74 18.37 -11.03
N HIS A 253 -4.61 19.30 -10.07
CA HIS A 253 -5.67 20.16 -9.55
C HIS A 253 -6.89 19.39 -9.01
N THR A 254 -6.75 18.09 -8.76
CA THR A 254 -7.81 17.20 -8.29
C THR A 254 -7.50 16.69 -6.90
N SER A 255 -8.53 16.71 -6.06
CA SER A 255 -8.45 16.28 -4.68
C SER A 255 -8.71 14.78 -4.56
N GLY A 256 -7.84 14.06 -3.87
CA GLY A 256 -7.85 12.61 -3.73
C GLY A 256 -7.24 12.17 -2.41
N SER A 257 -7.73 11.08 -1.83
CA SER A 257 -7.10 10.43 -0.68
C SER A 257 -7.34 8.94 -0.74
N ASN A 258 -6.30 8.20 -1.11
CA ASN A 258 -6.34 6.76 -1.32
C ASN A 258 -5.15 6.09 -0.63
N SER A 259 -5.19 4.77 -0.47
CA SER A 259 -4.04 4.04 0.06
C SER A 259 -3.65 2.91 -0.88
N SER A 260 -2.35 2.77 -1.11
CA SER A 260 -1.76 1.68 -1.89
C SER A 260 -0.56 1.15 -1.13
N ASN A 261 -0.43 -0.17 -0.99
CA ASN A 261 0.73 -0.81 -0.33
C ASN A 261 1.14 -0.22 1.03
N GLN A 262 0.18 0.05 1.93
CA GLN A 262 0.37 0.71 3.24
C GLN A 262 0.81 2.19 3.20
N LEU A 263 0.97 2.77 2.01
CA LEU A 263 1.27 4.18 1.80
C LEU A 263 -0.04 4.94 1.53
N ALA A 264 -0.38 5.89 2.40
CA ALA A 264 -1.45 6.83 2.15
C ALA A 264 -1.01 7.88 1.14
N GLN A 265 -1.77 8.07 0.08
CA GLN A 265 -1.51 9.00 -1.01
C GLN A 265 -2.60 10.07 -1.02
N ILE A 266 -2.22 11.31 -0.74
CA ILE A 266 -3.16 12.42 -0.62
C ILE A 266 -2.83 13.49 -1.65
N SER A 267 -3.69 13.67 -2.65
CA SER A 267 -3.62 14.82 -3.54
C SER A 267 -4.50 15.94 -3.02
N VAL A 268 -3.99 17.17 -3.09
CA VAL A 268 -4.79 18.38 -2.87
C VAL A 268 -5.23 18.94 -4.23
N GLY A 269 -6.43 19.51 -4.28
CA GLY A 269 -6.87 20.28 -5.46
C GLY A 269 -6.09 21.58 -5.61
N SER A 270 -6.40 22.35 -6.64
CA SER A 270 -5.76 23.66 -6.79
C SER A 270 -6.28 24.67 -5.78
N PHE A 271 -5.41 25.49 -5.21
CA PHE A 271 -5.80 26.54 -4.29
C PHE A 271 -6.58 27.66 -4.99
N ALA A 272 -6.16 28.09 -6.18
CA ALA A 272 -6.72 29.29 -6.81
C ALA A 272 -6.92 29.23 -8.33
N LYS A 273 -6.58 28.13 -9.02
CA LYS A 273 -6.74 28.00 -10.47
C LYS A 273 -8.23 27.97 -10.86
N LYS A 274 -8.62 28.87 -11.77
CA LYS A 274 -9.94 28.90 -12.40
C LYS A 274 -10.11 27.72 -13.35
N GLY A 275 -11.36 27.28 -13.50
CA GLY A 275 -11.70 26.09 -14.29
C GLY A 275 -11.55 24.77 -13.53
N SER A 276 -10.91 24.79 -12.35
CA SER A 276 -10.92 23.70 -11.36
C SER A 276 -11.63 24.16 -10.09
N LEU A 277 -12.11 23.21 -9.28
CA LEU A 277 -12.70 23.54 -7.99
C LEU A 277 -11.57 23.92 -7.01
N ALA A 278 -11.48 25.20 -6.68
CA ALA A 278 -10.51 25.70 -5.73
C ALA A 278 -10.66 25.01 -4.36
N GLY A 279 -9.56 24.55 -3.78
CA GLY A 279 -9.55 23.68 -2.61
C GLY A 279 -8.25 23.67 -1.85
N PHE A 280 -8.34 23.25 -0.59
CA PHE A 280 -7.18 22.95 0.26
C PHE A 280 -7.51 21.80 1.22
N LYS A 281 -6.49 21.29 1.90
CA LYS A 281 -6.65 20.24 2.92
C LYS A 281 -6.04 20.67 4.24
N THR A 282 -6.56 20.14 5.34
CA THR A 282 -5.94 20.28 6.65
C THR A 282 -5.73 18.94 7.30
N TYR A 283 -4.69 18.86 8.13
CA TYR A 283 -4.32 17.68 8.89
C TYR A 283 -4.10 18.08 10.35
N THR A 284 -5.03 17.74 11.23
CA THR A 284 -4.81 17.90 12.67
C THR A 284 -3.92 16.76 13.15
N ILE A 285 -2.82 17.09 13.83
CA ILE A 285 -1.90 16.09 14.35
C ILE A 285 -2.48 15.50 15.63
N VAL A 286 -2.76 14.19 15.62
CA VAL A 286 -3.26 13.47 16.78
C VAL A 286 -2.18 12.53 17.28
N SER A 287 -1.58 12.87 18.42
CA SER A 287 -0.60 12.06 19.12
C SER A 287 -1.15 11.66 20.50
N LYS A 288 -1.31 10.36 20.71
CA LYS A 288 -1.82 9.77 21.97
C LYS A 288 -1.30 8.34 22.13
N ASP A 289 -0.85 7.97 23.33
CA ASP A 289 -0.45 6.61 23.68
C ASP A 289 0.51 5.98 22.63
N GLU A 290 1.55 6.74 22.25
CA GLU A 290 2.54 6.40 21.19
C GLU A 290 2.00 6.32 19.76
N SER A 291 0.68 6.29 19.58
CA SER A 291 0.06 6.40 18.26
C SER A 291 0.18 7.81 17.70
N LEU A 292 0.33 7.89 16.39
CA LEU A 292 0.36 9.13 15.62
C LEU A 292 -0.53 8.98 14.40
N SER A 293 -1.46 9.91 14.24
CA SER A 293 -2.33 10.00 13.07
C SER A 293 -2.59 11.45 12.67
N PHE A 294 -3.12 11.63 11.46
CA PHE A 294 -3.72 12.88 11.02
C PHE A 294 -5.23 12.73 10.90
N GLU A 295 -5.98 13.67 11.48
CA GLU A 295 -7.37 13.90 11.09
C GLU A 295 -7.38 14.77 9.83
N HIS A 296 -7.77 14.16 8.71
CA HIS A 296 -7.75 14.77 7.38
C HIS A 296 -9.12 15.36 7.05
N ARG A 297 -9.12 16.64 6.65
CA ARG A 297 -10.30 17.36 6.18
C ARG A 297 -10.02 18.04 4.85
N ARG A 298 -11.05 18.13 4.02
CA ARG A 298 -11.03 18.79 2.71
C ARG A 298 -11.93 20.02 2.74
N TYR A 299 -11.46 21.07 2.08
CA TYR A 299 -12.19 22.30 1.89
C TYR A 299 -12.21 22.69 0.42
N SER A 300 -13.29 23.32 -0.01
CA SER A 300 -13.40 23.86 -1.36
C SER A 300 -14.28 25.10 -1.38
N LEU A 301 -14.11 25.93 -2.40
CA LEU A 301 -15.02 27.05 -2.64
C LEU A 301 -16.35 26.54 -3.17
N VAL A 302 -17.44 26.95 -2.52
CA VAL A 302 -18.80 26.64 -2.94
C VAL A 302 -19.45 27.94 -3.39
N SER A 303 -19.95 27.95 -4.62
CA SER A 303 -20.79 29.06 -5.12
C SER A 303 -22.21 28.88 -4.64
N ASP A 304 -22.76 29.89 -3.97
CA ASP A 304 -24.18 30.00 -3.64
C ASP A 304 -24.99 30.67 -4.77
N ASN A 305 -24.32 31.06 -5.88
CA ASN A 305 -24.86 31.84 -7.00
C ASN A 305 -25.53 33.16 -6.57
N ALA A 306 -25.22 33.67 -5.38
CA ALA A 306 -25.74 34.93 -4.90
C ALA A 306 -25.07 36.09 -5.66
N ARG A 307 -25.88 36.99 -6.22
CA ARG A 307 -25.37 38.20 -6.91
C ARG A 307 -24.60 39.16 -5.99
N THR A 308 -24.72 38.97 -4.69
CA THR A 308 -24.06 39.78 -3.64
C THR A 308 -22.81 39.10 -3.07
N GLY A 309 -22.55 37.84 -3.43
CA GLY A 309 -21.38 37.09 -2.97
C GLY A 309 -20.13 37.41 -3.79
N PHE A 310 -18.98 36.93 -3.34
CA PHE A 310 -17.76 37.01 -4.13
C PHE A 310 -17.87 36.08 -5.37
N PRO A 311 -17.27 36.47 -6.51
CA PRO A 311 -17.32 35.66 -7.74
C PRO A 311 -16.66 34.28 -7.59
N PHE A 312 -15.80 34.11 -6.59
CA PHE A 312 -15.13 32.86 -6.26
C PHE A 312 -15.90 31.99 -5.25
N GLY A 313 -17.03 32.46 -4.70
CA GLY A 313 -17.81 31.73 -3.70
C GLY A 313 -17.31 31.92 -2.26
N SER A 314 -17.51 30.92 -1.41
CA SER A 314 -17.03 30.91 -0.01
C SER A 314 -16.46 29.55 0.37
N TRP A 315 -15.45 29.52 1.23
CA TRP A 315 -14.88 28.26 1.71
C TRP A 315 -15.89 27.44 2.51
N SER A 316 -15.90 26.13 2.29
CA SER A 316 -16.71 25.17 3.03
C SER A 316 -16.01 23.83 3.16
N GLU A 317 -16.27 23.12 4.25
CA GLU A 317 -15.80 21.75 4.47
C GLU A 317 -16.59 20.83 3.54
N ILE A 318 -15.89 20.01 2.76
CA ILE A 318 -16.50 19.06 1.83
C ILE A 318 -16.38 17.67 2.43
N GLU A 319 -17.49 16.94 2.47
CA GLU A 319 -17.45 15.54 2.89
C GLU A 319 -16.58 14.72 1.93
N LEU A 320 -15.70 13.92 2.51
CA LEU A 320 -14.83 13.02 1.78
C LEU A 320 -15.68 11.96 1.05
N ASN A 321 -15.54 11.89 -0.28
CA ASN A 321 -16.33 10.98 -1.10
C ASN A 321 -15.81 9.54 -1.01
N LYS A 322 -16.69 8.54 -0.88
CA LYS A 322 -16.26 7.14 -0.66
C LYS A 322 -15.49 6.49 -1.83
N GLN A 323 -15.40 7.15 -2.99
CA GLN A 323 -14.81 6.57 -4.20
C GLN A 323 -13.34 6.96 -4.38
N ASN A 324 -13.02 8.25 -4.29
CA ASN A 324 -11.67 8.78 -4.54
C ASN A 324 -11.07 9.50 -3.31
N GLU A 325 -11.85 9.65 -2.25
CA GLU A 325 -11.43 10.31 -1.01
C GLU A 325 -11.93 9.54 0.22
N ASN A 326 -11.31 8.41 0.55
CA ASN A 326 -11.85 7.49 1.55
C ASN A 326 -11.06 7.43 2.86
N ILE A 327 -10.13 8.36 3.11
CA ILE A 327 -9.24 8.34 4.29
C ILE A 327 -9.51 9.56 5.19
N PRO A 328 -10.46 9.49 6.14
CA PRO A 328 -10.68 10.58 7.09
C PRO A 328 -9.60 10.64 8.18
N ILE A 329 -8.98 9.50 8.50
CA ILE A 329 -7.89 9.41 9.49
C ILE A 329 -6.72 8.68 8.84
N ILE A 330 -5.57 9.36 8.78
CA ILE A 330 -4.34 8.80 8.21
C ILE A 330 -3.48 8.29 9.37
N ILE A 331 -3.30 6.98 9.47
CA ILE A 331 -2.47 6.36 10.51
C ILE A 331 -1.00 6.43 10.10
N ILE A 332 -0.16 7.09 10.90
CA ILE A 332 1.28 7.23 10.66
C ILE A 332 2.06 6.24 11.51
N ARG A 333 1.73 6.15 12.79
CA ARG A 333 2.33 5.22 13.76
C ARG A 333 1.24 4.57 14.59
N ASN A 334 1.22 3.24 14.63
CA ASN A 334 0.35 2.49 15.55
C ASN A 334 0.95 2.52 16.97
N PRO A 335 0.12 2.45 18.02
CA PRO A 335 0.63 2.28 19.38
C PRO A 335 1.44 0.99 19.46
N ALA A 336 2.50 0.96 20.26
CA ALA A 336 3.21 -0.29 20.52
C ALA A 336 2.21 -1.31 21.09
N PRO A 337 2.25 -2.58 20.64
CA PRO A 337 1.44 -3.61 21.27
C PRO A 337 1.80 -3.63 22.76
N LYS A 338 0.81 -3.40 23.63
CA LYS A 338 1.01 -3.59 25.07
C LYS A 338 1.36 -5.06 25.26
N GLU A 339 2.62 -5.35 25.55
CA GLU A 339 3.01 -6.67 26.02
C GLU A 339 2.25 -6.90 27.33
N GLU A 340 1.18 -7.70 27.29
CA GLU A 340 0.78 -8.46 28.47
C GLU A 340 1.89 -9.47 28.73
N ILE A 341 2.94 -9.04 29.45
CA ILE A 341 3.87 -9.96 30.09
C ILE A 341 3.07 -10.67 31.18
N LYS A 342 2.40 -11.76 30.81
CA LYS A 342 2.12 -12.84 31.76
C LYS A 342 3.44 -13.56 31.99
N ALA A 343 4.23 -13.02 32.91
CA ALA A 343 5.35 -13.73 33.49
C ALA A 343 4.82 -14.96 34.24
N GLN A 344 4.74 -16.10 33.54
CA GLN A 344 4.84 -17.38 34.21
C GLN A 344 6.32 -17.72 34.29
N ASN A 345 6.85 -17.55 35.50
CA ASN A 345 8.13 -18.11 35.91
C ASN A 345 8.21 -19.60 35.53
N LEU A 346 9.06 -19.93 34.57
CA LEU A 346 9.54 -21.29 34.34
C LEU A 346 11.06 -21.25 34.17
N THR A 347 11.76 -20.82 35.22
CA THR A 347 13.10 -21.31 35.51
C THR A 347 12.93 -22.68 36.18
N ALA A 348 13.05 -23.75 35.39
CA ALA A 348 13.35 -25.08 35.93
C ALA A 348 14.82 -25.38 35.59
N ASP A 349 15.64 -25.29 36.64
CA ASP A 349 17.01 -25.75 36.67
C ASP A 349 17.12 -27.17 36.11
N LYS A 350 18.09 -27.34 35.20
CA LYS A 350 18.68 -28.65 34.92
C LYS A 350 19.47 -29.08 36.16
N GLN A 351 18.95 -30.03 36.91
CA GLN A 351 19.80 -30.96 37.65
C GLN A 351 19.49 -32.38 37.20
N ALA A 352 20.57 -33.01 36.75
CA ALA A 352 20.66 -34.41 36.44
C ALA A 352 20.49 -35.25 37.72
N ASP A 353 19.86 -36.40 37.58
CA ASP A 353 20.22 -37.58 38.36
C ASP A 353 19.88 -38.83 37.55
N GLU A 354 20.94 -39.53 37.14
CA GLU A 354 20.91 -40.94 36.75
C GLU A 354 20.69 -41.79 38.00
N LYS A 355 19.77 -42.76 37.94
CA LYS A 355 19.90 -44.02 38.68
C LYS A 355 19.05 -45.13 38.06
N THR A 356 19.76 -46.12 37.56
CA THR A 356 19.39 -47.52 37.28
C THR A 356 18.84 -48.25 38.50
N VAL A 357 17.85 -49.14 38.34
CA VAL A 357 17.80 -50.52 38.90
C VAL A 357 16.85 -51.39 38.04
N GLU A 358 17.19 -52.68 38.01
CA GLU A 358 16.92 -53.81 37.13
C GLU A 358 15.51 -54.47 37.14
N ALA A 359 15.38 -55.29 36.09
CA ALA A 359 14.44 -56.35 35.73
C ALA A 359 13.83 -57.24 36.83
N ASP A 360 12.60 -57.70 36.59
CA ASP A 360 12.30 -59.15 36.50
C ASP A 360 10.99 -59.49 35.76
N ALA A 361 11.11 -60.52 34.91
CA ALA A 361 10.18 -61.53 34.40
C ALA A 361 8.75 -61.23 33.84
N LEU A 362 8.61 -61.56 32.54
CA LEU A 362 7.45 -61.95 31.70
C LEU A 362 6.60 -63.11 32.30
N PRO A 363 5.36 -63.47 31.83
CA PRO A 363 4.98 -63.51 30.40
C PRO A 363 3.49 -63.32 29.99
N ASN A 364 3.33 -63.26 28.66
CA ASN A 364 2.18 -63.69 27.84
C ASN A 364 1.02 -62.72 27.52
N GLU A 365 0.99 -62.42 26.22
CA GLU A 365 -0.14 -62.59 25.29
C GLU A 365 -1.28 -61.56 25.24
N VAL A 366 -1.30 -60.89 24.09
CA VAL A 366 -2.46 -60.53 23.27
C VAL A 366 -3.42 -59.50 23.88
N SER A 367 -3.16 -58.24 23.54
CA SER A 367 -4.21 -57.35 23.07
C SER A 367 -3.55 -56.23 22.29
N ALA A 368 -3.79 -56.20 20.99
CA ALA A 368 -3.53 -55.03 20.15
C ALA A 368 -4.38 -53.87 20.69
N ALA A 369 -3.84 -53.14 21.66
CA ALA A 369 -4.36 -51.85 22.07
C ALA A 369 -4.05 -50.89 20.92
N VAL A 370 -4.96 -50.87 19.96
CA VAL A 370 -5.18 -49.77 19.03
C VAL A 370 -5.07 -48.50 19.86
N LEU A 371 -3.93 -47.81 19.73
CA LEU A 371 -3.82 -46.40 20.06
C LEU A 371 -4.90 -45.73 19.19
N LYS A 372 -6.07 -45.52 19.79
CA LYS A 372 -7.09 -44.64 19.25
C LYS A 372 -6.44 -43.25 19.22
N THR A 373 -5.73 -42.95 18.13
CA THR A 373 -5.46 -41.59 17.69
C THR A 373 -6.80 -40.88 17.70
N GLN A 374 -6.99 -40.02 18.70
CA GLN A 374 -8.17 -39.18 18.79
C GLN A 374 -8.28 -38.42 17.47
N SER A 375 -9.34 -38.67 16.72
CA SER A 375 -9.68 -37.94 15.51
C SER A 375 -9.70 -36.45 15.87
N PRO A 376 -9.02 -35.56 15.12
CA PRO A 376 -9.14 -34.13 15.32
C PRO A 376 -10.61 -33.74 15.18
N GLN A 377 -11.27 -33.42 16.29
CA GLN A 377 -12.63 -32.88 16.26
C GLN A 377 -12.53 -31.45 15.74
N PHE A 378 -12.98 -31.24 14.51
CA PHE A 378 -13.08 -29.91 13.91
C PHE A 378 -14.17 -29.08 14.57
N ASP A 379 -13.79 -28.33 15.60
CA ASP A 379 -14.65 -27.28 16.17
C ASP A 379 -14.38 -25.93 15.50
N PHE A 380 -14.92 -25.75 14.30
CA PHE A 380 -14.87 -24.46 13.59
C PHE A 380 -15.76 -23.39 14.23
N ASN A 381 -16.67 -23.76 15.15
CA ASN A 381 -17.61 -22.81 15.75
C ASN A 381 -16.90 -21.78 16.65
N ASN A 382 -15.72 -22.15 17.16
CA ASN A 382 -14.86 -21.32 18.01
C ASN A 382 -13.73 -20.63 17.23
N ASN A 383 -13.64 -20.78 15.91
CA ASN A 383 -12.65 -20.07 15.09
C ASN A 383 -13.22 -18.75 14.55
N ASP A 384 -12.77 -17.62 15.11
CA ASP A 384 -13.20 -16.28 14.68
C ASP A 384 -12.83 -15.97 13.21
N TYR A 385 -11.75 -16.55 12.70
CA TYR A 385 -11.36 -16.38 11.30
C TYR A 385 -12.28 -17.14 10.35
N HIS A 386 -12.79 -18.30 10.76
CA HIS A 386 -13.81 -19.03 9.98
C HIS A 386 -15.03 -18.16 9.74
N LYS A 387 -15.59 -17.54 10.80
CA LYS A 387 -16.78 -16.66 10.69
C LYS A 387 -16.52 -15.47 9.76
N LYS A 388 -15.39 -14.79 9.91
CA LYS A 388 -15.03 -13.62 9.09
C LYS A 388 -14.83 -13.97 7.62
N LEU A 389 -14.11 -15.06 7.33
CA LEU A 389 -13.91 -15.52 5.95
C LEU A 389 -15.24 -15.95 5.32
N PHE A 390 -16.09 -16.66 6.06
CA PHE A 390 -17.41 -17.06 5.56
C PHE A 390 -18.32 -15.87 5.27
N GLU A 391 -18.29 -14.83 6.12
CA GLU A 391 -19.03 -13.59 5.87
C GLU A 391 -18.58 -12.88 4.58
N ILE A 392 -17.27 -12.86 4.30
CA ILE A 392 -16.73 -12.29 3.06
C ILE A 392 -17.21 -13.12 1.86
N VAL A 393 -17.03 -14.44 1.92
CA VAL A 393 -17.47 -15.35 0.85
C VAL A 393 -18.97 -15.18 0.56
N ARG A 394 -19.79 -15.01 1.61
CA ARG A 394 -21.23 -14.74 1.46
C ARG A 394 -21.50 -13.37 0.86
N LYS A 395 -20.91 -12.29 1.39
CA LYS A 395 -21.17 -10.90 0.95
C LYS A 395 -20.75 -10.65 -0.49
N LEU A 396 -19.66 -11.28 -0.92
CA LEU A 396 -19.13 -11.17 -2.29
C LEU A 396 -19.61 -12.28 -3.21
N GLU A 397 -20.50 -13.17 -2.73
CA GLU A 397 -21.04 -14.29 -3.50
C GLU A 397 -19.94 -15.16 -4.15
N LEU A 398 -18.84 -15.41 -3.44
CA LEU A 398 -17.66 -16.12 -3.99
C LEU A 398 -17.84 -17.63 -4.07
N PHE A 399 -18.87 -18.16 -3.41
CA PHE A 399 -19.28 -19.55 -3.54
C PHE A 399 -20.21 -19.68 -4.74
N LYS A 400 -19.69 -20.24 -5.84
CA LYS A 400 -20.41 -20.38 -7.10
C LYS A 400 -20.97 -21.79 -7.23
N SER A 401 -22.23 -21.90 -7.62
CA SER A 401 -22.84 -23.16 -8.07
C SER A 401 -22.74 -23.29 -9.59
N GLY A 402 -22.58 -24.52 -10.08
CA GLY A 402 -22.37 -24.78 -11.51
C GLY A 402 -21.97 -26.23 -11.77
N HIS A 403 -21.50 -26.55 -12.97
CA HIS A 403 -20.94 -27.87 -13.26
C HIS A 403 -19.47 -27.73 -13.65
N PHE A 404 -18.57 -27.86 -12.68
CA PHE A 404 -17.14 -27.60 -12.83
C PHE A 404 -16.37 -28.89 -13.13
N HIS A 405 -15.71 -28.96 -14.27
CA HIS A 405 -14.90 -30.10 -14.70
C HIS A 405 -13.47 -29.63 -14.98
N TRP A 406 -12.58 -29.86 -14.03
CA TRP A 406 -11.19 -29.37 -14.07
C TRP A 406 -10.24 -30.39 -14.69
N SER A 407 -10.51 -31.67 -14.44
CA SER A 407 -9.77 -32.81 -15.00
C SER A 407 -10.57 -34.09 -14.81
N ASP A 408 -10.08 -35.20 -15.37
CA ASP A 408 -10.60 -36.55 -15.09
C ASP A 408 -10.68 -36.87 -13.58
N SER A 409 -9.87 -36.19 -12.75
CA SER A 409 -9.74 -36.43 -11.31
C SER A 409 -10.37 -35.37 -10.40
N SER A 410 -10.82 -34.23 -10.93
CA SER A 410 -11.38 -33.13 -10.14
C SER A 410 -12.61 -32.54 -10.82
N LYS A 411 -13.79 -32.82 -10.24
CA LYS A 411 -15.09 -32.40 -10.74
C LYS A 411 -16.02 -32.06 -9.58
N ALA A 412 -16.75 -30.96 -9.69
CA ALA A 412 -17.59 -30.45 -8.61
C ALA A 412 -18.84 -29.74 -9.13
N HIS A 413 -19.86 -29.65 -8.30
CA HIS A 413 -21.05 -28.83 -8.56
C HIS A 413 -20.96 -27.42 -7.98
N ASN A 414 -19.90 -27.14 -7.21
CA ASN A 414 -19.68 -25.84 -6.60
C ASN A 414 -18.19 -25.51 -6.56
N TRP A 415 -17.85 -24.23 -6.46
CA TRP A 415 -16.47 -23.74 -6.36
C TRP A 415 -16.37 -22.48 -5.50
N ILE A 416 -15.19 -22.25 -4.93
CA ILE A 416 -14.87 -21.03 -4.16
C ILE A 416 -13.88 -20.21 -4.97
N ASP A 417 -14.27 -19.00 -5.37
CA ASP A 417 -13.39 -18.08 -6.07
C ASP A 417 -12.38 -17.42 -5.12
N VAL A 418 -11.34 -18.17 -4.77
CA VAL A 418 -10.24 -17.67 -3.93
C VAL A 418 -9.44 -16.55 -4.59
N PRO A 419 -9.14 -16.57 -5.90
CA PRO A 419 -8.48 -15.43 -6.55
C PRO A 419 -9.24 -14.12 -6.33
N MET A 420 -10.57 -14.13 -6.46
CA MET A 420 -11.39 -12.95 -6.17
C MET A 420 -11.38 -12.60 -4.68
N LEU A 421 -11.38 -13.59 -3.78
CA LEU A 421 -11.21 -13.36 -2.33
C LEU A 421 -9.88 -12.62 -2.05
N LEU A 422 -8.78 -13.06 -2.67
CA LEU A 422 -7.44 -12.52 -2.50
C LEU A 422 -7.15 -11.28 -3.36
N SER A 423 -8.07 -10.84 -4.20
CA SER A 423 -7.94 -9.58 -4.96
C SER A 423 -8.06 -8.34 -4.07
N ASN A 424 -8.70 -8.48 -2.90
CA ASN A 424 -8.83 -7.42 -1.92
C ASN A 424 -7.78 -7.56 -0.81
N ARG A 425 -7.04 -6.48 -0.57
CA ARG A 425 -5.94 -6.43 0.39
C ARG A 425 -6.34 -6.75 1.83
N GLU A 426 -7.52 -6.33 2.29
CA GLU A 426 -8.00 -6.63 3.64
C GLU A 426 -8.26 -8.14 3.81
N HIS A 427 -8.79 -8.78 2.76
CA HIS A 427 -9.05 -10.21 2.76
C HIS A 427 -7.76 -11.03 2.71
N VAL A 428 -6.75 -10.56 1.96
CA VAL A 428 -5.40 -11.16 1.97
C VAL A 428 -4.83 -11.14 3.38
N PHE A 429 -4.83 -9.98 4.07
CA PHE A 429 -4.33 -9.91 5.45
C PHE A 429 -5.13 -10.76 6.42
N LEU A 430 -6.45 -10.86 6.25
CA LEU A 430 -7.28 -11.74 7.06
C LEU A 430 -6.88 -13.22 6.85
N ALA A 431 -6.74 -13.66 5.61
CA ALA A 431 -6.34 -15.03 5.26
C ALA A 431 -4.93 -15.36 5.80
N GLN A 432 -3.97 -14.46 5.61
CA GLN A 432 -2.60 -14.58 6.13
C GLN A 432 -2.58 -14.71 7.66
N LYS A 433 -3.31 -13.84 8.38
CA LYS A 433 -3.43 -13.92 9.84
C LYS A 433 -4.12 -15.19 10.29
N ALA A 434 -5.12 -15.66 9.55
CA ALA A 434 -5.83 -16.88 9.88
C ALA A 434 -4.92 -18.12 9.79
N ILE A 435 -4.08 -18.21 8.75
CA ILE A 435 -3.08 -19.27 8.63
C ILE A 435 -2.08 -19.22 9.78
N LEU A 436 -1.54 -18.03 10.08
CA LEU A 436 -0.60 -17.87 11.18
C LEU A 436 -1.23 -18.25 12.53
N ASN A 437 -2.49 -17.89 12.75
CA ASN A 437 -3.23 -18.27 13.95
C ASN A 437 -3.37 -19.79 14.10
N ILE A 438 -3.64 -20.53 13.01
CA ILE A 438 -3.67 -21.99 13.05
C ILE A 438 -2.30 -22.58 13.39
N ILE A 439 -1.23 -22.01 12.84
CA ILE A 439 0.15 -22.43 13.14
C ILE A 439 0.47 -22.24 14.63
N GLU A 440 0.14 -21.06 15.18
CA GLU A 440 0.39 -20.73 16.59
C GLU A 440 -0.47 -21.59 17.54
N GLN A 441 -1.78 -21.70 17.29
CA GLN A 441 -2.70 -22.46 18.13
C GLN A 441 -2.35 -23.94 18.22
N ASN A 442 -1.82 -24.51 17.13
CA ASN A 442 -1.43 -25.92 17.07
C ASN A 442 0.06 -26.15 17.37
N ASN A 443 0.80 -25.10 17.76
CA ASN A 443 2.25 -25.13 17.99
C ASN A 443 3.00 -25.86 16.86
N ILE A 444 2.68 -25.51 15.61
CA ILE A 444 3.27 -26.16 14.44
C ILE A 444 4.73 -25.71 14.31
N GLU A 445 5.64 -26.60 14.63
CA GLU A 445 7.08 -26.38 14.42
C GLU A 445 7.50 -26.69 12.98
N PHE A 446 8.26 -25.79 12.37
CA PHE A 446 8.79 -25.96 11.03
C PHE A 446 10.13 -25.24 10.82
N ASP A 447 10.89 -25.74 9.85
CA ASP A 447 12.21 -25.26 9.48
C ASP A 447 12.23 -24.64 8.08
N PHE A 448 11.20 -24.93 7.27
CA PHE A 448 11.06 -24.49 5.89
C PHE A 448 9.59 -24.33 5.51
N VAL A 449 9.28 -23.33 4.70
CA VAL A 449 7.92 -23.06 4.20
C VAL A 449 7.86 -23.32 2.70
N VAL A 450 6.84 -24.07 2.27
CA VAL A 450 6.51 -24.29 0.86
C VAL A 450 5.13 -23.72 0.59
N ALA A 451 5.04 -22.74 -0.30
CA ALA A 451 3.76 -22.32 -0.86
C ALA A 451 3.37 -23.19 -2.03
N LEU A 452 2.10 -23.59 -2.06
CA LEU A 452 1.53 -24.35 -3.16
C LEU A 452 0.48 -23.54 -3.89
N GLY A 453 0.71 -23.28 -5.18
CA GLY A 453 -0.16 -22.45 -6.01
C GLY A 453 0.02 -20.95 -5.78
N ILE A 454 -0.42 -20.13 -6.74
CA ILE A 454 -0.27 -18.67 -6.70
C ILE A 454 -0.96 -18.11 -5.46
N GLU A 455 -2.15 -18.61 -5.16
CA GLU A 455 -2.95 -18.26 -4.00
C GLU A 455 -2.23 -18.66 -2.70
N GLY A 456 -1.65 -19.87 -2.67
CA GLY A 456 -0.79 -20.30 -1.57
C GLY A 456 0.44 -19.42 -1.39
N ASN A 457 1.06 -18.94 -2.48
CA ASN A 457 2.22 -18.04 -2.46
C ASN A 457 1.88 -16.69 -1.81
N ILE A 458 0.77 -16.10 -2.25
CA ILE A 458 0.23 -14.85 -1.67
C ILE A 458 0.02 -15.02 -0.17
N ILE A 459 -0.57 -16.13 0.27
CA ILE A 459 -0.89 -16.37 1.67
C ILE A 459 0.36 -16.71 2.50
N ALA A 460 1.27 -17.54 1.98
CA ALA A 460 2.44 -18.05 2.70
C ALA A 460 3.53 -17.00 2.93
N SER A 461 3.64 -16.02 2.03
CA SER A 461 4.65 -14.95 2.09
C SER A 461 4.71 -14.27 3.47
N TYR A 462 3.56 -14.02 4.08
CA TYR A 462 3.46 -13.41 5.40
C TYR A 462 4.00 -14.32 6.52
N THR A 463 3.70 -15.61 6.48
CA THR A 463 4.19 -16.59 7.46
C THR A 463 5.72 -16.73 7.38
N ALA A 464 6.27 -16.82 6.16
CA ALA A 464 7.71 -16.89 5.95
C ALA A 464 8.42 -15.64 6.52
N LEU A 465 7.88 -14.45 6.24
CA LEU A 465 8.41 -13.18 6.76
C LEU A 465 8.35 -13.12 8.30
N ARG A 466 7.22 -13.50 8.90
CA ARG A 466 7.01 -13.42 10.36
C ARG A 466 7.85 -14.40 11.16
N THR A 467 8.11 -15.57 10.59
CA THR A 467 8.88 -16.61 11.27
C THR A 467 10.36 -16.61 10.92
N ASN A 468 10.76 -15.76 9.96
CA ASN A 468 12.13 -15.67 9.44
C ASN A 468 12.67 -17.06 9.02
N LYS A 469 11.81 -17.87 8.39
CA LYS A 469 12.14 -19.22 7.92
C LYS A 469 12.36 -19.21 6.40
N PRO A 470 13.29 -20.04 5.88
CA PRO A 470 13.46 -20.21 4.45
C PRO A 470 12.17 -20.66 3.76
N TYR A 471 12.00 -20.22 2.52
CA TYR A 471 10.74 -20.30 1.78
C TYR A 471 10.96 -20.66 0.32
N SER A 472 10.06 -21.47 -0.24
CA SER A 472 9.96 -21.73 -1.68
C SER A 472 8.51 -21.74 -2.14
N TYR A 473 8.33 -21.46 -3.44
CA TYR A 473 7.05 -21.54 -4.13
C TYR A 473 7.05 -22.74 -5.09
N LEU A 474 5.91 -23.42 -5.20
CA LEU A 474 5.66 -24.42 -6.23
C LEU A 474 4.30 -24.19 -6.88
N PRO A 475 4.23 -24.16 -8.23
CA PRO A 475 2.97 -24.02 -8.94
C PRO A 475 2.14 -25.31 -8.85
N TYR A 476 0.84 -25.18 -9.06
CA TYR A 476 -0.01 -26.35 -9.19
C TYR A 476 0.36 -27.17 -10.44
N SER A 477 0.35 -28.49 -10.31
CA SER A 477 0.73 -29.42 -11.38
C SER A 477 -0.09 -29.27 -12.67
N TYR A 478 -1.30 -28.69 -12.58
CA TYR A 478 -2.19 -28.47 -13.73
C TYR A 478 -2.08 -27.07 -14.35
N ARG A 479 -1.31 -26.14 -13.76
CA ARG A 479 -0.94 -24.83 -14.35
C ARG A 479 0.53 -24.78 -14.77
N TYR A 480 1.17 -25.94 -14.91
CA TYR A 480 2.61 -26.05 -15.13
C TYR A 480 3.11 -25.39 -16.43
N GLN A 481 2.22 -25.14 -17.40
CA GLN A 481 2.53 -24.43 -18.64
C GLN A 481 2.52 -22.90 -18.48
N ASP A 482 1.87 -22.38 -17.43
CA ASP A 482 1.77 -20.95 -17.15
C ASP A 482 3.02 -20.40 -16.44
N HIS A 483 4.00 -21.28 -16.18
CA HIS A 483 5.19 -21.00 -15.39
C HIS A 483 6.47 -21.30 -16.19
N GLU A 484 7.55 -20.60 -15.85
CA GLU A 484 8.88 -20.84 -16.43
C GLU A 484 9.55 -22.08 -15.82
N GLU A 485 10.50 -22.70 -16.53
CA GLU A 485 11.15 -23.95 -16.07
C GLU A 485 11.81 -23.84 -14.68
N TYR A 486 12.31 -22.66 -14.32
CA TYR A 486 12.96 -22.43 -13.03
C TYR A 486 11.95 -22.30 -11.87
N GLU A 487 10.70 -21.91 -12.13
CA GLU A 487 9.65 -21.79 -11.11
C GLU A 487 9.03 -23.14 -10.75
N LYS A 488 9.28 -24.15 -11.60
CA LYS A 488 8.64 -25.46 -11.57
C LYS A 488 9.25 -26.44 -10.57
N ASN A 489 10.40 -26.10 -10.00
CA ASN A 489 11.14 -26.96 -9.09
C ASN A 489 11.70 -26.19 -7.89
N ILE A 490 11.87 -26.86 -6.75
CA ILE A 490 12.60 -26.27 -5.61
C ILE A 490 14.09 -26.23 -5.96
N SER A 491 14.65 -25.05 -6.19
CA SER A 491 16.06 -24.89 -6.57
C SER A 491 17.07 -25.23 -5.45
N LEU A 492 16.57 -25.48 -4.24
CA LEU A 492 17.36 -25.80 -3.05
C LEU A 492 17.37 -27.30 -2.80
N LYS A 493 18.55 -27.89 -2.63
CA LYS A 493 18.66 -29.27 -2.13
C LYS A 493 18.44 -29.31 -0.62
N ASN A 494 17.65 -30.28 -0.14
CA ASN A 494 17.40 -30.43 1.29
C ASN A 494 18.62 -31.04 2.02
N GLU A 495 19.23 -32.12 1.51
CA GLU A 495 20.44 -32.77 2.08
C GLU A 495 20.43 -32.90 3.63
N GLY A 496 19.25 -33.07 4.24
CA GLY A 496 19.07 -33.16 5.70
C GLY A 496 18.96 -31.83 6.46
N ARG A 497 18.98 -30.68 5.77
CA ARG A 497 18.94 -29.33 6.35
C ARG A 497 17.58 -28.98 6.97
N TYR A 498 16.50 -29.45 6.38
CA TYR A 498 15.13 -29.16 6.78
C TYR A 498 14.38 -30.45 7.10
N LYS A 499 13.98 -30.60 8.36
CA LYS A 499 13.33 -31.84 8.85
C LYS A 499 11.82 -31.69 8.98
N LYS A 500 11.36 -30.48 9.30
CA LYS A 500 9.95 -30.15 9.48
C LYS A 500 9.53 -29.14 8.41
N ILE A 501 8.65 -29.54 7.50
CA ILE A 501 8.20 -28.69 6.39
C ILE A 501 6.78 -28.21 6.62
N LEU A 502 6.54 -26.92 6.44
CA LEU A 502 5.22 -26.31 6.44
C LEU A 502 4.77 -26.05 5.01
N VAL A 503 3.68 -26.67 4.58
CA VAL A 503 3.03 -26.42 3.29
C VAL A 503 1.82 -25.52 3.49
N ILE A 504 1.72 -24.41 2.75
CA ILE A 504 0.59 -23.49 2.81
C ILE A 504 -0.10 -23.44 1.45
N THR A 505 -1.43 -23.56 1.45
CA THR A 505 -2.27 -23.61 0.25
C THR A 505 -3.65 -23.00 0.53
N ASP A 506 -4.40 -22.67 -0.52
CA ASP A 506 -5.72 -22.06 -0.41
C ASP A 506 -6.85 -23.08 -0.23
N VAL A 507 -6.92 -24.11 -1.06
CA VAL A 507 -8.05 -25.06 -1.06
C VAL A 507 -7.55 -26.49 -1.10
N VAL A 508 -8.03 -27.30 -0.16
CA VAL A 508 -7.83 -28.75 -0.15
C VAL A 508 -9.19 -29.43 -0.17
N ASN A 509 -9.47 -30.15 -1.25
CA ASN A 509 -10.63 -31.04 -1.34
C ASN A 509 -10.28 -32.47 -0.90
N ASN A 510 -9.09 -32.94 -1.30
CA ASN A 510 -8.51 -34.21 -0.88
C ASN A 510 -6.98 -34.12 -0.80
N GLY A 511 -6.33 -35.09 -0.14
CA GLY A 511 -4.88 -35.10 0.12
C GLY A 511 -4.03 -35.28 -1.14
N LYS A 512 -4.65 -35.68 -2.27
CA LYS A 512 -3.93 -36.02 -3.51
C LYS A 512 -3.12 -34.87 -4.08
N THR A 513 -3.54 -33.62 -3.85
CA THR A 513 -2.79 -32.44 -4.30
C THR A 513 -1.44 -32.34 -3.58
N VAL A 514 -1.40 -32.64 -2.29
CA VAL A 514 -0.16 -32.69 -1.51
C VAL A 514 0.63 -33.94 -1.86
N ASP A 515 -0.01 -35.10 -2.05
CA ASP A 515 0.70 -36.31 -2.47
C ASP A 515 1.44 -36.14 -3.80
N ARG A 516 0.81 -35.47 -4.78
CA ARG A 516 1.45 -35.14 -6.07
C ARG A 516 2.66 -34.23 -5.88
N LEU A 517 2.59 -33.27 -4.95
CA LEU A 517 3.73 -32.40 -4.61
C LEU A 517 4.92 -33.21 -4.08
N LEU A 518 4.65 -34.17 -3.19
CA LEU A 518 5.69 -35.03 -2.63
C LEU A 518 6.29 -35.97 -3.67
N GLN A 519 5.50 -36.37 -4.67
CA GLN A 519 5.95 -37.20 -5.79
C GLN A 519 6.74 -36.41 -6.84
N SER A 520 6.48 -35.12 -7.02
CA SER A 520 7.25 -34.28 -7.95
C SER A 520 8.62 -33.88 -7.39
N GLU A 521 8.74 -33.80 -6.06
CA GLU A 521 9.94 -33.29 -5.36
C GLU A 521 10.50 -34.33 -4.37
N THR A 522 10.64 -35.57 -4.84
CA THR A 522 11.00 -36.74 -3.99
C THR A 522 12.33 -36.57 -3.25
N GLU A 523 13.33 -35.96 -3.87
CA GLU A 523 14.63 -35.71 -3.23
C GLU A 523 14.52 -34.70 -2.07
N PHE A 524 13.75 -33.63 -2.26
CA PHE A 524 13.54 -32.61 -1.23
C PHE A 524 12.73 -33.14 -0.05
N PHE A 525 11.68 -33.92 -0.33
CA PHE A 525 10.75 -34.46 0.68
C PHE A 525 11.09 -35.89 1.15
N SER A 526 12.30 -36.38 0.85
CA SER A 526 12.72 -37.75 1.20
C SER A 526 12.46 -38.06 2.68
N GLY A 527 11.94 -39.27 2.93
CA GLY A 527 11.70 -39.79 4.27
C GLY A 527 12.95 -39.92 5.14
N ASP A 528 14.12 -39.99 4.51
CA ASP A 528 15.41 -40.05 5.20
C ASP A 528 15.76 -38.72 5.90
N TYR A 529 15.17 -37.61 5.45
CA TYR A 529 15.46 -36.25 5.94
C TYR A 529 14.25 -35.58 6.59
N VAL A 530 13.08 -35.64 5.93
CA VAL A 530 11.86 -34.95 6.36
C VAL A 530 11.02 -35.89 7.20
N ASN A 531 10.96 -35.61 8.51
CA ASN A 531 10.22 -36.42 9.46
C ASN A 531 8.78 -35.92 9.68
N LYS A 532 8.47 -34.67 9.35
CA LYS A 532 7.13 -34.09 9.53
C LYS A 532 6.80 -33.09 8.44
N ILE A 533 5.58 -33.19 7.90
CA ILE A 533 5.02 -32.25 6.94
C ILE A 533 3.69 -31.75 7.52
N SER A 534 3.59 -30.45 7.78
CA SER A 534 2.35 -29.82 8.23
C SER A 534 1.74 -29.03 7.09
N VAL A 535 0.52 -29.37 6.69
CA VAL A 535 -0.22 -28.70 5.63
C VAL A 535 -1.27 -27.80 6.27
N VAL A 536 -1.15 -26.50 6.08
CA VAL A 536 -2.12 -25.52 6.59
C VAL A 536 -2.84 -24.90 5.41
N CYS A 537 -4.16 -25.05 5.39
CA CYS A 537 -4.99 -24.67 4.26
C CYS A 537 -6.09 -23.68 4.67
N LEU A 538 -6.41 -22.73 3.77
CA LEU A 538 -7.44 -21.73 4.02
C LEU A 538 -8.85 -22.34 4.05
N PHE A 539 -9.18 -23.19 3.07
CA PHE A 539 -10.48 -23.86 2.97
C PHE A 539 -10.36 -25.37 2.79
N TYR A 540 -10.90 -26.13 3.73
CA TYR A 540 -11.24 -27.54 3.52
C TYR A 540 -12.58 -27.63 2.78
N THR A 541 -12.62 -28.37 1.68
CA THR A 541 -13.86 -28.54 0.88
C THR A 541 -14.40 -29.96 0.80
N GLY A 542 -13.72 -30.92 1.45
CA GLY A 542 -14.14 -32.32 1.51
C GLY A 542 -15.29 -32.59 2.50
N GLU A 543 -15.65 -33.87 2.62
CA GLU A 543 -16.68 -34.29 3.58
C GLU A 543 -16.14 -34.32 5.01
N LYS A 544 -16.98 -33.94 5.97
CA LYS A 544 -16.61 -33.85 7.40
C LYS A 544 -16.53 -35.25 8.04
N ASP A 545 -17.28 -36.22 7.50
CA ASP A 545 -17.46 -37.57 8.05
C ASP A 545 -16.71 -38.66 7.25
N SER A 546 -16.22 -38.37 6.04
CA SER A 546 -15.24 -39.24 5.38
C SER A 546 -13.94 -39.10 6.18
N GLY A 547 -13.56 -40.13 6.94
CA GLY A 547 -12.42 -40.06 7.84
C GLY A 547 -11.21 -39.42 7.13
N LEU A 548 -10.58 -38.44 7.79
CA LEU A 548 -9.28 -37.86 7.40
C LEU A 548 -8.22 -38.91 7.04
N MET A 549 -8.43 -40.17 7.42
CA MET A 549 -7.62 -41.32 7.05
C MET A 549 -7.56 -41.57 5.53
N ASP A 550 -8.59 -41.20 4.76
CA ASP A 550 -8.54 -41.27 3.28
C ASP A 550 -7.74 -40.13 2.63
N LEU A 551 -7.28 -39.15 3.44
CA LEU A 551 -6.36 -38.10 3.00
C LEU A 551 -4.89 -38.49 3.20
N ASN A 552 -4.59 -39.60 3.90
CA ASN A 552 -3.28 -39.78 4.49
C ASN A 552 -2.75 -41.23 4.46
N PRO A 553 -2.21 -41.70 3.31
CA PRO A 553 -1.42 -42.94 3.28
C PRO A 553 -0.04 -42.78 3.95
N ASN A 554 0.40 -41.56 4.27
CA ASN A 554 1.73 -41.26 4.80
C ASN A 554 1.63 -40.64 6.20
N GLU A 555 2.07 -41.39 7.23
CA GLU A 555 2.01 -40.99 8.64
C GLU A 555 2.77 -39.69 8.97
N ARG A 556 3.64 -39.20 8.06
CA ARG A 556 4.42 -37.97 8.24
C ARG A 556 3.64 -36.68 8.01
N ILE A 557 2.47 -36.74 7.38
CA ILE A 557 1.71 -35.55 6.96
C ILE A 557 0.60 -35.24 7.98
N GLN A 558 0.43 -33.98 8.34
CA GLN A 558 -0.65 -33.51 9.20
C GLN A 558 -1.36 -32.33 8.56
N HIS A 559 -2.69 -32.38 8.50
CA HIS A 559 -3.50 -31.34 7.88
C HIS A 559 -4.20 -30.46 8.92
N TYR A 560 -4.18 -29.16 8.65
CA TYR A 560 -4.83 -28.13 9.44
C TYR A 560 -5.59 -27.19 8.51
N PHE A 561 -6.74 -26.71 8.98
CA PHE A 561 -7.63 -25.90 8.15
C PHE A 561 -8.15 -24.70 8.93
N VAL A 562 -8.17 -23.55 8.27
CA VAL A 562 -8.78 -22.33 8.83
C VAL A 562 -10.30 -22.42 8.80
N SER A 563 -10.85 -22.86 7.66
CA SER A 563 -12.29 -22.84 7.39
C SER A 563 -12.73 -24.12 6.68
N HIS A 564 -14.02 -24.45 6.78
CA HIS A 564 -14.65 -25.55 6.05
C HIS A 564 -15.82 -25.04 5.21
N MET A 565 -15.87 -25.49 3.95
CA MET A 565 -16.93 -25.18 3.01
C MET A 565 -17.15 -26.39 2.09
N LYS A 566 -18.16 -27.22 2.38
CA LYS A 566 -18.42 -28.44 1.60
C LYS A 566 -18.67 -28.11 0.13
N VAL A 567 -17.87 -28.72 -0.74
CA VAL A 567 -18.09 -28.71 -2.19
C VAL A 567 -18.59 -30.09 -2.61
N GLU A 568 -19.77 -30.13 -3.22
CA GLU A 568 -20.35 -31.36 -3.75
C GLU A 568 -19.58 -31.84 -4.98
N ARG A 569 -19.20 -33.12 -4.99
CA ARG A 569 -18.52 -33.75 -6.13
C ARG A 569 -19.53 -34.11 -7.21
N CYS A 570 -19.10 -33.98 -8.46
CA CYS A 570 -19.83 -34.57 -9.57
C CYS A 570 -19.81 -36.10 -9.42
N PRO A 571 -20.96 -36.81 -9.49
CA PRO A 571 -21.02 -38.25 -9.25
C PRO A 571 -20.46 -39.09 -10.41
N TYR A 572 -20.19 -38.47 -11.57
CA TYR A 572 -19.73 -39.15 -12.78
C TYR A 572 -18.21 -39.41 -12.76
N GLY A 573 -17.81 -40.57 -13.28
CA GLY A 573 -16.44 -41.09 -13.24
C GLY A 573 -15.49 -40.48 -14.29
N LYS A 574 -14.47 -41.23 -14.70
CA LYS A 574 -13.55 -40.81 -15.79
C LYS A 574 -14.25 -40.75 -17.16
N ASP A 575 -15.34 -41.49 -17.30
CA ASP A 575 -16.24 -41.58 -18.45
C ASP A 575 -17.26 -40.44 -18.53
N PHE A 576 -17.12 -39.39 -17.70
CA PHE A 576 -18.10 -38.31 -17.59
C PHE A 576 -18.42 -37.62 -18.93
N ARG A 577 -17.48 -37.59 -19.89
CA ARG A 577 -17.72 -36.98 -21.20
C ARG A 577 -18.88 -37.64 -21.94
N ASP A 578 -19.07 -38.94 -21.71
CA ASP A 578 -20.14 -39.74 -22.30
C ASP A 578 -21.31 -39.98 -21.33
N SER A 579 -21.02 -40.12 -20.03
CA SER A 579 -22.01 -40.51 -19.02
C SER A 579 -22.66 -39.34 -18.29
N CYS A 580 -21.99 -38.20 -18.16
CA CYS A 580 -22.56 -37.02 -17.55
C CYS A 580 -23.46 -36.28 -18.53
N MET A 581 -24.77 -36.45 -18.39
CA MET A 581 -25.76 -35.79 -19.24
C MET A 581 -25.65 -34.26 -19.20
N ILE A 582 -25.25 -33.67 -18.08
CA ILE A 582 -25.06 -32.21 -17.95
C ILE A 582 -23.90 -31.73 -18.82
N TYR A 583 -22.79 -32.47 -18.82
CA TYR A 583 -21.61 -32.17 -19.64
C TYR A 583 -21.89 -32.45 -21.13
N ARG A 584 -22.34 -33.67 -21.45
CA ARG A 584 -22.56 -34.13 -22.83
C ARG A 584 -23.60 -33.32 -23.60
N GLU A 585 -24.74 -33.06 -22.96
CA GLU A 585 -25.88 -32.38 -23.61
C GLU A 585 -25.88 -30.86 -23.35
N LYS A 586 -24.84 -30.32 -22.68
CA LYS A 586 -24.69 -28.90 -22.31
C LYS A 586 -25.92 -28.30 -21.60
N LEU A 587 -26.54 -29.07 -20.70
CA LEU A 587 -27.81 -28.71 -20.03
C LEU A 587 -27.68 -27.62 -18.97
N ALA A 588 -26.45 -27.27 -18.56
CA ALA A 588 -26.13 -26.16 -17.67
C ALA A 588 -24.84 -25.48 -18.15
N CYS A 589 -24.48 -24.35 -17.52
CA CYS A 589 -23.16 -23.77 -17.71
C CYS A 589 -22.10 -24.75 -17.16
N VAL A 590 -21.40 -25.42 -18.06
CA VAL A 590 -20.25 -26.27 -17.75
C VAL A 590 -19.01 -25.37 -17.76
N HIS A 591 -18.35 -25.28 -16.63
CA HIS A 591 -17.10 -24.53 -16.51
C HIS A 591 -15.94 -25.50 -16.80
N GLU A 592 -15.46 -25.45 -18.03
CA GLU A 592 -14.33 -26.22 -18.54
C GLU A 592 -13.11 -25.29 -18.55
N PHE A 593 -12.08 -25.59 -17.75
CA PHE A 593 -10.84 -24.81 -17.76
C PHE A 593 -9.76 -25.50 -18.59
N TYR A 594 -9.70 -26.84 -18.56
CA TYR A 594 -8.67 -27.61 -19.25
C TYR A 594 -9.22 -29.00 -19.64
N ASP A 595 -10.13 -29.05 -20.61
CA ASP A 595 -10.23 -30.25 -21.43
C ASP A 595 -9.03 -30.26 -22.37
N ALA A 596 -7.97 -30.94 -21.95
CA ALA A 596 -6.91 -31.37 -22.83
C ALA A 596 -7.52 -32.40 -23.81
N ASN A 597 -8.07 -31.89 -24.91
CA ASN A 597 -8.20 -32.52 -26.23
C ASN A 597 -8.79 -31.49 -27.22
N ILE A 598 -7.93 -30.57 -27.67
CA ILE A 598 -7.80 -30.28 -29.10
C ILE A 598 -6.40 -30.74 -29.50
#